data_AF-A0A963A1E9-F1
#
_entry.id   AF-A0A963A1E9-F1
#
_cell.length_a   1.000
_cell.length_b   1.000
_cell.length_c   1.000
_cell.angle_alpha   90.00
_cell.angle_beta   90.00
_cell.angle_gamma   90.00
#
_symmetry.space_group_name_H-M   'P 1'
#
loop_
_entity.id
_entity.type
_entity.pdbx_description
1 polymer ?
#
loop_
_entity_poly.entity_id
_entity_poly.type
_entity_poly.pdbx_seq_one_letter_code
_entity_poly.pdbx_strand_id
1 'polypeptide(L)'
;METLITRLESAESGSPALSKEILMRLGWRWECIGCPGGGLWKDARQSFHGGPLPPVSEQVEAARNLIPNHLFIAAQQDAQAFWVVRCYLHPLGNLPDESEPLSMARARTLPLALCCAAIKLDSTQSLR
;
A
#
# COMPACT_ATOMS: atom_id res chain seq x y z
N MET A 1 9.15 17.13 10.86
CA MET A 1 8.22 16.78 9.77
C MET A 1 7.88 15.31 9.95
N GLU A 2 6.63 14.97 10.30
CA GLU A 2 6.24 13.57 10.51
C GLU A 2 6.20 12.81 9.17
N THR A 3 6.68 11.56 9.13
CA THR A 3 6.65 10.76 7.90
C THR A 3 5.24 10.25 7.63
N LEU A 4 4.87 10.09 6.35
CA LEU A 4 3.57 9.51 5.98
C LEU A 4 3.33 8.15 6.64
N ILE A 5 4.38 7.33 6.78
CA ILE A 5 4.30 6.05 7.48
C ILE A 5 3.83 6.26 8.93
N THR A 6 4.49 7.11 9.71
CA THR A 6 4.12 7.37 11.12
C THR A 6 2.66 7.81 11.28
N ARG A 7 2.17 8.66 10.36
CA ARG A 7 0.77 9.08 10.32
C ARG A 7 -0.19 7.93 10.03
N LEU A 8 0.15 7.03 9.11
CA LEU A 8 -0.67 5.86 8.79
C LEU A 8 -0.65 4.80 9.90
N GLU A 9 0.47 4.63 10.61
CA GLU A 9 0.58 3.68 11.72
C GLU A 9 -0.27 4.13 12.94
N SER A 10 -0.51 5.44 13.08
CA SER A 10 -1.34 6.03 14.15
C SER A 10 -2.80 6.30 13.75
N ALA A 11 -3.11 6.42 12.46
CA ALA A 11 -4.47 6.65 11.98
C ALA A 11 -5.44 5.52 12.37
N GLU A 12 -6.61 5.89 12.90
CA GLU A 12 -7.65 4.94 13.31
C GLU A 12 -8.48 4.42 12.15
N SER A 13 -8.57 5.17 11.06
CA SER A 13 -9.36 4.83 9.88
C SER A 13 -8.77 5.44 8.60
N GLY A 14 -9.20 4.88 7.46
CA GLY A 14 -8.88 5.43 6.15
C GLY A 14 -9.74 6.63 5.79
N SER A 15 -9.29 7.39 4.78
CA SER A 15 -10.07 8.47 4.17
C SER A 15 -9.63 8.72 2.73
N PRO A 16 -10.48 9.36 1.89
CA PRO A 16 -10.10 9.69 0.52
C PRO A 16 -8.85 10.58 0.43
N ALA A 17 -8.64 11.45 1.43
CA ALA A 17 -7.45 12.27 1.54
C ALA A 17 -6.19 11.43 1.77
N LEU A 18 -6.25 10.43 2.66
CA LEU A 18 -5.15 9.48 2.88
C LEU A 18 -4.89 8.64 1.64
N SER A 19 -5.94 8.10 1.00
CA SER A 19 -5.82 7.35 -0.25
C SER A 19 -5.09 8.14 -1.33
N LYS A 20 -5.45 9.42 -1.50
CA LYS A 20 -4.74 10.33 -2.42
C LYS A 20 -3.27 10.50 -2.04
N GLU A 21 -2.97 10.76 -0.78
CA GLU A 21 -1.60 10.99 -0.30
C GLU A 21 -0.72 9.75 -0.48
N ILE A 22 -1.25 8.56 -0.17
CA ILE A 22 -0.58 7.26 -0.37
C ILE A 22 -0.25 7.04 -1.85
N LEU A 23 -1.24 7.20 -2.73
CA LEU A 23 -1.06 7.01 -4.16
C LEU A 23 -0.01 7.97 -4.74
N MET A 24 -0.07 9.25 -4.36
CA MET A 24 0.94 10.24 -4.74
C MET A 24 2.34 9.83 -4.25
N ARG A 25 2.45 9.33 -3.00
CA ARG A 25 3.74 8.85 -2.46
C ARG A 25 4.29 7.66 -3.23
N LEU A 26 3.42 6.80 -3.75
CA LEU A 26 3.78 5.65 -4.59
C LEU A 26 4.00 6.04 -6.07
N GLY A 27 3.94 7.33 -6.40
CA GLY A 27 4.19 7.85 -7.73
C GLY A 27 3.00 7.82 -8.68
N TRP A 28 1.80 7.50 -8.20
CA TRP A 28 0.59 7.60 -8.99
C TRP A 28 0.23 9.06 -9.25
N ARG A 29 -0.36 9.33 -10.42
CA ARG A 29 -0.72 10.67 -10.87
C ARG A 29 -2.16 10.73 -11.31
N TRP A 30 -2.80 11.86 -11.05
CA TRP A 30 -4.08 12.19 -11.65
C TRP A 30 -3.83 12.77 -13.05
N GLU A 31 -4.41 12.14 -14.07
CA GLU A 31 -4.39 12.64 -15.44
C GLU A 31 -5.78 13.14 -15.83
N CYS A 32 -5.88 14.40 -16.23
CA CYS A 32 -7.10 14.95 -16.81
C CYS A 32 -7.31 14.36 -18.21
N ILE A 33 -8.42 13.66 -18.42
CA ILE A 33 -8.78 13.12 -19.73
C ILE A 33 -10.01 13.87 -20.24
N GLY A 34 -9.79 14.88 -21.08
CA GLY A 34 -10.85 15.54 -21.85
C GLY A 34 -11.85 16.36 -21.03
N CYS A 35 -11.46 17.00 -19.93
CA CYS A 35 -12.41 17.57 -18.98
C CYS A 35 -12.24 19.06 -18.68
N PRO A 36 -13.37 19.72 -18.36
CA PRO A 36 -13.60 20.40 -17.09
C PRO A 36 -14.45 19.49 -16.18
N GLY A 37 -13.82 18.70 -15.30
CA GLY A 37 -14.53 17.84 -14.33
C GLY A 37 -14.13 16.35 -14.20
N GLY A 38 -13.15 15.84 -14.92
CA GLY A 38 -12.80 14.42 -14.90
C GLY A 38 -11.34 14.14 -15.27
N GLY A 39 -10.93 12.95 -14.88
CA GLY A 39 -9.56 12.47 -14.98
C GLY A 39 -9.47 11.09 -14.34
N LEU A 40 -8.30 10.48 -14.40
CA LEU A 40 -8.06 9.13 -13.92
C LEU A 40 -6.76 9.06 -13.11
N TRP A 41 -6.76 8.26 -12.04
CA TRP A 41 -5.54 7.98 -11.27
C TRP A 41 -4.77 6.84 -11.91
N LYS A 42 -3.58 7.11 -12.43
CA LYS A 42 -2.72 6.10 -13.06
C LYS A 42 -1.46 5.87 -12.24
N ASP A 43 -1.05 4.60 -12.14
CA ASP A 43 0.29 4.23 -11.71
C ASP A 43 1.30 4.73 -12.77
N ALA A 44 2.29 5.53 -12.38
CA ALA A 44 3.31 5.98 -13.33
C ALA A 44 4.19 4.85 -13.86
N ARG A 45 4.19 3.67 -13.21
CA ARG A 45 5.02 2.51 -13.56
C ARG A 45 4.29 1.49 -14.42
N GLN A 46 2.96 1.49 -14.40
CA GLN A 46 2.14 0.52 -15.12
C GLN A 46 1.31 1.21 -16.19
N SER A 47 1.17 0.59 -17.36
CA SER A 47 0.58 1.27 -18.51
C SER A 47 -0.90 1.60 -18.34
N PHE A 48 -1.66 1.00 -17.41
CA PHE A 48 -3.09 1.32 -17.29
C PHE A 48 -3.76 0.90 -15.96
N HIS A 49 -4.30 1.89 -15.23
CA HIS A 49 -5.51 1.76 -14.42
C HIS A 49 -6.29 3.07 -14.57
N GLY A 50 -7.14 3.16 -15.59
CA GLY A 50 -8.02 4.32 -15.75
C GLY A 50 -9.23 4.19 -14.81
N GLY A 51 -9.30 4.94 -13.73
CA GLY A 51 -10.47 4.90 -12.83
C GLY A 51 -10.58 6.05 -11.82
N PRO A 52 -11.68 6.09 -11.05
CA PRO A 52 -11.82 6.99 -9.90
C PRO A 52 -10.71 6.72 -8.87
N LEU A 53 -10.49 7.67 -7.94
CA LEU A 53 -9.51 7.52 -6.86
C LEU A 53 -9.67 6.17 -6.15
N PRO A 54 -8.68 5.25 -6.23
CA PRO A 54 -8.74 3.99 -5.52
C PRO A 54 -8.81 4.21 -4.00
N PRO A 55 -9.77 3.61 -3.28
CA PRO A 55 -9.95 3.77 -1.83
C PRO A 55 -8.98 2.88 -1.05
N VAL A 56 -7.67 3.05 -1.29
CA VAL A 56 -6.62 2.18 -0.78
C VAL A 56 -6.47 2.23 0.74
N SER A 57 -6.83 3.34 1.38
CA SER A 57 -6.79 3.44 2.84
C SER A 57 -8.01 2.84 3.52
N GLU A 58 -9.09 2.57 2.76
CA GLU A 58 -10.38 2.12 3.26
C GLU A 58 -10.69 0.66 2.90
N GLN A 59 -10.26 0.18 1.73
CA GLN A 59 -10.60 -1.13 1.21
C GLN A 59 -9.38 -2.06 1.11
N VAL A 60 -9.52 -3.28 1.64
CA VAL A 60 -8.45 -4.28 1.69
C VAL A 60 -7.98 -4.67 0.29
N GLU A 61 -8.91 -4.93 -0.64
CA GLU A 61 -8.58 -5.31 -2.02
C GLU A 61 -7.82 -4.20 -2.75
N ALA A 62 -8.28 -2.95 -2.63
CA ALA A 62 -7.59 -1.80 -3.21
C ALA A 62 -6.18 -1.63 -2.63
N ALA A 63 -6.02 -1.74 -1.31
CA ALA A 63 -4.72 -1.67 -0.64
C ALA A 63 -3.79 -2.82 -1.06
N ARG A 64 -4.33 -4.04 -1.21
CA ARG A 64 -3.59 -5.23 -1.62
C ARG A 64 -3.00 -5.09 -3.02
N ASN A 65 -3.72 -4.42 -3.93
CA ASN A 65 -3.28 -4.16 -5.30
C ASN A 65 -2.08 -3.21 -5.38
N LEU A 66 -1.76 -2.47 -4.31
CA LEU A 66 -0.53 -1.66 -4.23
C LEU A 66 0.74 -2.51 -4.05
N ILE A 67 0.60 -3.76 -3.59
CA ILE A 67 1.72 -4.66 -3.32
C ILE A 67 1.87 -5.62 -4.51
N PRO A 68 3.06 -5.75 -5.11
CA PRO A 68 3.26 -6.61 -6.27
C PRO A 68 2.76 -8.05 -6.07
N ASN A 69 2.11 -8.61 -7.10
CA ASN A 69 1.49 -9.94 -7.04
C ASN A 69 2.47 -11.10 -6.83
N HIS A 70 3.77 -10.90 -7.15
CA HIS A 70 4.81 -11.89 -6.90
C HIS A 70 5.26 -11.93 -5.43
N LEU A 71 4.69 -11.09 -4.55
CA LEU A 71 4.95 -11.11 -3.12
C LEU A 71 3.84 -11.85 -2.38
N PHE A 72 4.25 -12.72 -1.46
CA PHE A 72 3.36 -13.33 -0.48
C PHE A 72 3.13 -12.37 0.68
N ILE A 73 1.90 -12.31 1.18
CA ILE A 73 1.52 -11.40 2.28
C ILE A 73 0.90 -12.21 3.40
N ALA A 74 1.51 -12.13 4.59
CA ALA A 74 0.91 -12.59 5.82
C ALA A 74 0.37 -11.40 6.60
N ALA A 75 -0.91 -11.45 6.99
CA ALA A 75 -1.54 -10.43 7.81
C ALA A 75 -2.11 -11.07 9.08
N GLN A 76 -1.82 -10.47 10.22
CA GLN A 76 -2.31 -10.93 11.52
C GLN A 76 -2.67 -9.74 12.41
N GLN A 77 -3.59 -9.93 13.35
CA GLN A 77 -3.78 -8.98 14.43
C GLN A 77 -2.88 -9.32 15.61
N ASP A 78 -2.27 -8.31 16.22
CA ASP A 78 -1.55 -8.45 17.47
C ASP A 78 -2.48 -8.32 18.69
N ALA A 79 -1.92 -8.56 19.88
CA ALA A 79 -2.67 -8.48 21.14
C ALA A 79 -3.22 -7.08 21.47
N GLN A 80 -2.75 -6.03 20.78
CA GLN A 80 -3.17 -4.64 20.96
C GLN A 80 -4.16 -4.19 19.88
N ALA A 81 -4.73 -5.14 19.12
CA ALA A 81 -5.65 -4.90 18.00
C ALA A 81 -5.05 -4.09 16.85
N PHE A 82 -3.72 -4.10 16.68
CA PHE A 82 -3.10 -3.61 15.46
C PHE A 82 -2.96 -4.74 14.45
N TRP A 83 -3.09 -4.40 13.18
CA TRP A 83 -2.75 -5.28 12.08
C TRP A 83 -1.27 -5.20 11.78
N VAL A 84 -0.61 -6.35 11.78
CA VAL A 84 0.77 -6.53 11.34
C VAL A 84 0.75 -7.23 10.00
N VAL A 85 1.31 -6.58 8.98
CA VAL A 85 1.45 -7.08 7.63
C VAL A 85 2.92 -7.35 7.37
N ARG A 86 3.23 -8.55 6.91
CA ARG A 86 4.57 -8.98 6.50
C ARG A 86 4.55 -9.39 5.03
N CYS A 87 5.47 -8.83 4.26
CA CYS A 87 5.62 -9.14 2.83
C CYS A 87 6.89 -9.95 2.60
N TYR A 88 6.76 -11.05 1.87
CA TYR A 88 7.84 -11.96 1.55
C TYR A 88 7.96 -12.09 0.03
N LEU A 89 9.16 -12.33 -0.47
CA LEU A 89 9.30 -12.86 -1.83
C LEU A 89 8.62 -14.22 -1.86
N HIS A 90 7.77 -14.48 -2.85
CA HIS A 90 7.25 -15.82 -3.06
C HIS A 90 8.44 -16.72 -3.46
N PRO A 91 8.90 -17.65 -2.61
CA PRO A 91 9.86 -18.65 -3.08
C PRO A 91 9.10 -19.58 -4.02
N LEU A 92 9.74 -20.05 -5.07
CA LEU A 92 9.16 -21.02 -6.01
C LEU A 92 8.99 -22.41 -5.33
N GLY A 93 8.28 -22.51 -4.20
CA GLY A 93 7.82 -23.79 -3.65
C GLY A 93 7.91 -24.05 -2.13
N ASN A 94 8.42 -23.16 -1.27
CA ASN A 94 8.51 -23.44 0.18
C ASN A 94 7.94 -22.30 1.05
N LEU A 95 7.15 -22.59 2.09
CA LEU A 95 6.67 -21.54 2.99
C LEU A 95 7.84 -20.85 3.73
N PRO A 96 7.78 -19.52 3.95
CA PRO A 96 8.82 -18.75 4.62
C PRO A 96 8.74 -18.91 6.14
N ASP A 97 8.99 -20.11 6.68
CA ASP A 97 8.97 -20.30 8.14
C ASP A 97 10.21 -19.67 8.84
N GLU A 98 11.27 -19.34 8.08
CA GLU A 98 12.51 -18.79 8.64
C GLU A 98 13.09 -17.54 7.93
N SER A 99 12.43 -17.01 6.89
CA SER A 99 12.98 -15.85 6.17
C SER A 99 12.53 -14.51 6.78
N GLU A 100 13.46 -13.56 6.89
CA GLU A 100 13.13 -12.19 7.25
C GLU A 100 12.20 -11.57 6.18
N PRO A 101 11.12 -10.88 6.58
CA PRO A 101 10.21 -10.25 5.63
C PRO A 101 10.91 -9.08 4.92
N LEU A 102 10.66 -8.91 3.62
CA LEU A 102 11.13 -7.74 2.84
C LEU A 102 10.59 -6.43 3.39
N SER A 103 9.39 -6.48 3.96
CA SER A 103 8.72 -5.34 4.58
C SER A 103 7.81 -5.83 5.68
N MET A 104 7.83 -5.10 6.80
CA MET A 104 6.91 -5.28 7.90
C MET A 104 6.28 -3.94 8.25
N ALA A 105 4.95 -3.93 8.32
CA ALA A 105 4.17 -2.75 8.62
C ALA A 105 3.10 -3.04 9.67
N ARG A 106 2.77 -2.03 10.46
CA ARG A 106 1.77 -2.12 11.53
C ARG A 106 0.83 -0.93 11.47
N ALA A 107 -0.47 -1.13 11.52
CA ALA A 107 -1.45 -0.03 11.61
C ALA A 107 -2.74 -0.48 12.32
N ARG A 108 -3.63 0.47 12.64
CA ARG A 108 -4.91 0.15 13.30
C ARG A 108 -5.86 -0.66 12.43
N THR A 109 -5.80 -0.51 11.12
CA THR A 109 -6.64 -1.24 10.17
C THR A 109 -5.80 -1.99 9.15
N LEU A 110 -6.34 -3.10 8.62
CA LEU A 110 -5.66 -3.90 7.60
C LEU A 110 -5.32 -3.10 6.33
N PRO A 111 -6.23 -2.27 5.76
CA PRO A 111 -5.89 -1.45 4.59
C PRO A 111 -4.73 -0.48 4.85
N LEU A 112 -4.69 0.17 6.02
CA LEU A 112 -3.61 1.07 6.38
C LEU A 112 -2.28 0.32 6.55
N ALA A 113 -2.30 -0.87 7.16
CA ALA A 113 -1.10 -1.69 7.31
C ALA A 113 -0.54 -2.15 5.95
N LEU A 114 -1.42 -2.52 5.00
CA LEU A 114 -1.06 -2.83 3.62
C LEU A 114 -0.46 -1.61 2.91
N CYS A 115 -1.07 -0.42 3.05
CA CYS A 115 -0.53 0.82 2.48
C CYS A 115 0.86 1.16 3.04
N CYS A 116 1.06 1.02 4.36
CA CYS A 116 2.38 1.17 4.98
C CYS A 116 3.40 0.19 4.41
N ALA A 117 3.02 -1.08 4.23
CA ALA A 117 3.90 -2.09 3.66
C ALA A 117 4.31 -1.74 2.22
N ALA A 118 3.37 -1.25 1.40
CA ALA A 118 3.63 -0.80 0.04
C ALA A 118 4.62 0.38 -0.02
N ILE A 119 4.45 1.40 0.83
CA ILE A 119 5.36 2.56 0.90
C ILE A 119 6.77 2.14 1.36
N LYS A 120 6.85 1.21 2.33
CA LYS A 120 8.14 0.66 2.78
C LYS A 120 8.84 -0.12 1.67
N LEU A 121 8.11 -0.99 0.94
CA LEU A 121 8.65 -1.74 -0.20
C LEU A 121 9.20 -0.84 -1.31
N ASP A 122 8.46 0.22 -1.65
CA ASP A 122 8.88 1.23 -2.64
C ASP A 122 10.23 1.88 -2.25
N SER A 123 10.40 2.18 -0.97
CA SER A 123 11.62 2.79 -0.44
C SER A 123 12.82 1.83 -0.49
N THR A 124 12.60 0.53 -0.31
CA THR A 124 13.64 -0.50 -0.41
C THR A 124 14.06 -0.76 -1.87
N GLN A 125 13.12 -0.67 -2.82
CA GLN A 125 13.41 -0.89 -4.25
C GLN A 125 14.08 0.30 -4.93
N SER A 126 13.77 1.53 -4.52
CA SER A 126 14.41 2.76 -5.05
C SER A 126 15.92 2.85 -4.74
N LEU A 127 16.40 2.04 -3.78
CA LEU A 127 17.82 1.95 -3.41
C LEU A 127 18.60 0.92 -4.24
N ARG A 128 17.98 0.23 -5.20
CA ARG A 128 18.62 -0.77 -6.07
C ARG A 128 18.71 -0.32 -7.51
#